data_AF-A0A7Y6ZXD9-F1
#
_entry.id   AF-A0A7Y6ZXD9-F1
#
_cell.length_a   1.000
_cell.length_b   1.000
_cell.length_c   1.000
_cell.angle_alpha   90.00
_cell.angle_beta   90.00
_cell.angle_gamma   90.00
#
_symmetry.space_group_name_H-M   'P 1'
#
loop_
_entity.id
_entity.type
_entity.pdbx_description
1 polymer ?
#
loop_
_entity_poly.entity_id
_entity_poly.type
_entity_poly.pdbx_seq_one_letter_code
_entity_poly.pdbx_strand_id
1 'polypeptide(L)'
;MEKLETVKKLVRANNYKNNDVTFKQCQKLGVTVNRVGLEMFARKLRSIDKADGTYQHDDYSKTSDTDISGKALHFDKSSIQLAERHDSDPLTSPSTTVSNVTHLKTVEPLHGPVAVDPIERKREITFELGTIKVREYELLQELNSLAHNDKSAEAF
;
A
#
# COMPACT_ATOMS: atom_id res chain seq x y z
N MET A 1 -27.07 -14.19 14.01
CA MET A 1 -26.63 -13.23 12.97
C MET A 1 -26.71 -11.76 13.39
N GLU A 2 -27.53 -11.40 14.37
CA GLU A 2 -27.80 -9.99 14.75
C GLU A 2 -26.59 -9.20 15.28
N LYS A 3 -25.69 -9.85 16.03
CA LYS A 3 -24.53 -9.19 16.67
C LYS A 3 -23.61 -8.47 15.67
N LEU A 4 -23.41 -9.04 14.48
CA LEU A 4 -22.54 -8.43 13.45
C LEU A 4 -23.18 -7.17 12.85
N GLU A 5 -24.50 -7.18 12.62
CA GLU A 5 -25.22 -6.02 12.13
C GLU A 5 -25.25 -4.89 13.16
N THR A 6 -25.37 -5.22 14.45
CA THR A 6 -25.21 -4.26 15.54
C THR A 6 -23.82 -3.62 15.51
N VAL A 7 -22.76 -4.41 15.34
CA VAL A 7 -21.39 -3.87 15.24
C VAL A 7 -21.23 -2.97 14.01
N LYS A 8 -21.75 -3.37 12.84
CA LYS A 8 -21.75 -2.51 11.63
C LYS A 8 -22.43 -1.17 11.89
N LYS A 9 -23.63 -1.17 12.48
CA LYS A 9 -24.38 0.05 12.81
C LYS A 9 -23.60 0.96 13.75
N LEU A 10 -22.99 0.41 14.80
CA LEU A 10 -22.19 1.18 15.75
C LEU A 10 -20.95 1.78 15.09
N VAL A 11 -20.24 1.01 14.25
CA VAL A 11 -19.06 1.49 13.51
C VAL A 11 -19.43 2.67 12.59
N ARG A 12 -20.57 2.57 11.89
CA ARG A 12 -21.09 3.65 11.02
C ARG A 12 -21.47 4.89 11.82
N ALA A 13 -22.21 4.73 12.93
CA ALA A 13 -22.60 5.83 13.81
C ALA A 13 -21.38 6.58 14.41
N ASN A 14 -20.24 5.89 14.52
CA ASN A 14 -19.00 6.41 15.08
C ASN A 14 -17.95 6.81 14.01
N ASN A 15 -18.39 7.07 12.77
CA ASN A 15 -17.57 7.56 11.65
C ASN A 15 -16.35 6.66 11.31
N TYR A 16 -16.41 5.36 11.63
CA TYR A 16 -15.36 4.38 11.35
C TYR A 16 -13.95 4.73 11.89
N LYS A 17 -13.82 5.70 12.81
CA LYS A 17 -12.54 6.12 13.43
C LYS A 17 -12.58 5.95 14.95
N ASN A 18 -13.74 6.14 15.57
CA ASN A 18 -13.88 6.12 17.02
C ASN A 18 -14.04 4.68 17.53
N ASN A 19 -13.01 3.86 17.30
CA ASN A 19 -13.01 2.44 17.64
C ASN A 19 -13.13 2.23 19.16
N ASP A 20 -12.58 3.12 19.97
CA ASP A 20 -12.62 3.01 21.43
C ASP A 20 -14.03 3.21 22.01
N VAL A 21 -14.76 4.17 21.45
CA VAL A 21 -16.17 4.41 21.80
C VAL A 21 -17.03 3.23 21.34
N THR A 22 -16.82 2.80 20.10
CA THR A 22 -17.51 1.65 19.51
C THR A 22 -17.27 0.37 20.31
N PHE A 23 -16.03 0.12 20.75
CA PHE A 23 -15.65 -1.03 21.56
C PHE A 23 -16.37 -1.05 22.91
N LYS A 24 -16.43 0.09 23.61
CA LYS A 24 -17.19 0.22 24.86
C LYS A 24 -18.68 -0.02 24.65
N GLN A 25 -19.24 0.47 23.55
CA GLN A 25 -20.64 0.25 23.20
C GLN A 25 -20.91 -1.23 22.89
N CYS A 26 -20.02 -1.91 22.17
CA CYS A 26 -20.12 -3.35 21.92
C CYS A 26 -20.09 -4.16 23.23
N GLN A 27 -19.18 -3.85 24.16
CA GLN A 27 -19.15 -4.50 25.48
C GLN A 27 -20.45 -4.26 26.27
N LYS A 28 -20.97 -3.03 26.26
CA LYS A 28 -22.22 -2.69 26.95
C LYS A 28 -23.42 -3.49 26.42
N LEU A 29 -23.38 -3.86 25.15
CA LEU A 29 -24.40 -4.67 24.48
C LEU A 29 -24.12 -6.19 24.58
N GLY A 30 -23.13 -6.61 25.37
CA GLY A 30 -22.77 -8.02 25.55
C GLY A 30 -22.09 -8.64 24.32
N VAL A 31 -21.54 -7.83 23.43
CA VAL A 31 -20.80 -8.26 22.24
C VAL A 31 -19.30 -8.18 22.52
N THR A 32 -18.67 -9.34 22.67
CA THR A 32 -17.22 -9.45 22.83
C THR A 32 -16.54 -9.25 21.48
N VAL A 33 -15.79 -8.18 21.33
CA VAL A 33 -14.98 -7.88 20.15
C VAL A 33 -13.54 -7.63 20.56
N ASN A 34 -12.58 -7.97 19.70
CA ASN A 34 -11.17 -7.60 19.88
C ASN A 34 -10.98 -6.16 19.40
N ARG A 35 -10.23 -5.33 20.14
CA ARG A 35 -9.96 -3.93 19.76
C ARG A 35 -9.22 -3.80 18.43
N VAL A 36 -8.20 -4.63 18.20
CA VAL A 36 -7.46 -4.67 16.92
C VAL A 36 -8.37 -5.17 15.80
N GLY A 37 -9.18 -6.20 16.09
CA GLY A 37 -10.16 -6.73 15.14
C GLY A 37 -11.22 -5.71 14.74
N LEU A 38 -11.67 -4.88 15.69
CA LEU A 38 -12.65 -3.82 15.44
C LEU A 38 -12.09 -2.69 14.58
N GLU A 39 -10.82 -2.32 14.77
CA GLU A 39 -10.15 -1.34 13.90
C GLU A 39 -10.07 -1.85 12.45
N MET A 40 -9.60 -3.08 12.26
CA MET A 40 -9.48 -3.69 10.94
C MET A 40 -10.86 -3.84 10.28
N PHE A 41 -11.86 -4.22 11.07
CA PHE A 41 -13.24 -4.30 10.63
C PHE A 41 -13.77 -2.92 10.19
N ALA A 42 -13.56 -1.87 10.98
CA ALA A 42 -13.99 -0.51 10.63
C ALA A 42 -13.31 0.00 9.35
N ARG A 43 -12.01 -0.30 9.17
CA ARG A 43 -11.26 0.04 7.96
C ARG A 43 -11.84 -0.68 6.74
N LYS A 44 -12.09 -1.99 6.84
CA LYS A 44 -12.66 -2.78 5.74
C LYS A 44 -14.11 -2.40 5.42
N LEU A 45 -14.94 -2.18 6.44
CA LEU A 45 -16.33 -1.74 6.27
C LEU A 45 -16.40 -0.37 5.58
N ARG A 46 -15.51 0.56 5.93
CA ARG A 46 -15.41 1.85 5.24
C ARG A 46 -15.06 1.70 3.76
N SER A 47 -14.13 0.81 3.41
CA SER A 47 -13.77 0.57 2.01
C SER A 47 -14.93 -0.01 1.20
N ILE A 48 -15.68 -0.94 1.79
CA ILE A 48 -16.87 -1.53 1.16
C ILE A 48 -17.96 -0.45 1.00
N ASP A 49 -18.31 0.27 2.07
CA ASP A 49 -19.35 1.30 2.02
C ASP A 49 -18.99 2.44 1.04
N LYS A 50 -17.69 2.76 0.86
CA LYS A 50 -17.22 3.71 -0.17
C LYS A 50 -17.33 3.17 -1.59
N ALA A 51 -17.04 1.88 -1.79
CA ALA A 51 -17.16 1.24 -3.09
C ALA A 51 -18.63 1.06 -3.49
N ASP A 52 -19.49 0.68 -2.56
CA ASP A 52 -20.93 0.52 -2.79
C ASP A 52 -21.63 1.87 -3.09
N GLY A 53 -21.10 2.98 -2.56
CA GLY A 53 -21.54 4.34 -2.91
C GLY A 53 -21.27 4.73 -4.37
N THR A 54 -20.37 4.04 -5.07
CA THR A 54 -20.09 4.22 -6.51
C THR A 54 -20.84 3.23 -7.42
N TYR A 55 -21.50 2.20 -6.87
CA TYR A 55 -22.23 1.18 -7.65
C TYR A 55 -23.76 1.31 -7.57
N GLN A 56 -24.30 2.36 -6.95
CA GLN A 56 -25.74 2.58 -6.75
C GLN A 56 -26.37 3.57 -7.75
N HIS A 57 -25.85 3.68 -8.98
CA HIS A 57 -26.51 4.51 -10.01
C HIS A 57 -26.40 4.01 -11.47
N ASP A 58 -26.21 2.71 -11.74
CA ASP A 58 -26.15 2.24 -13.14
C ASP A 58 -27.06 1.04 -13.44
N ASP A 59 -28.25 1.01 -12.85
CA ASP A 59 -29.36 0.20 -13.36
C ASP A 59 -30.55 1.09 -13.73
N TYR A 60 -30.52 1.61 -14.97
CA TYR A 60 -31.63 1.99 -15.89
C TYR A 60 -31.24 3.18 -16.79
N SER A 61 -30.69 2.92 -17.98
CA SER A 61 -31.19 3.46 -19.27
C SER A 61 -30.23 3.21 -20.44
N LYS A 62 -30.76 2.61 -21.49
CA LYS A 62 -30.22 2.66 -22.85
C LYS A 62 -30.18 4.10 -23.39
N THR A 63 -29.22 4.33 -24.30
CA THR A 63 -29.17 5.27 -25.44
C THR A 63 -28.72 6.74 -25.24
N SER A 64 -27.92 7.16 -26.24
CA SER A 64 -27.57 8.50 -26.78
C SER A 64 -26.58 9.42 -26.05
N ASP A 65 -25.40 9.58 -26.69
CA ASP A 65 -24.70 10.80 -27.13
C ASP A 65 -24.70 12.11 -26.30
N THR A 66 -23.63 12.88 -26.54
CA THR A 66 -23.35 14.32 -26.28
C THR A 66 -22.85 14.76 -24.89
N ASP A 67 -21.53 14.98 -24.84
CA ASP A 67 -20.86 16.30 -24.71
C ASP A 67 -21.08 17.23 -23.48
N ILE A 68 -19.92 17.57 -22.88
CA ILE A 68 -19.47 18.79 -22.16
C ILE A 68 -20.22 19.31 -20.92
N SER A 69 -19.48 19.39 -19.81
CA SER A 69 -19.33 20.54 -18.89
C SER A 69 -18.85 20.01 -17.53
N GLY A 70 -17.62 20.22 -17.07
CA GLY A 70 -16.98 21.52 -16.88
C GLY A 70 -16.65 21.72 -15.39
N LYS A 71 -15.63 21.02 -14.88
CA LYS A 71 -14.87 21.43 -13.69
C LYS A 71 -13.39 21.14 -13.92
N ALA A 72 -12.75 22.07 -14.63
CA ALA A 72 -11.31 22.13 -14.80
C ALA A 72 -10.65 22.28 -13.42
N LEU A 73 -9.79 21.33 -13.04
CA LEU A 73 -8.87 21.50 -11.93
C LEU A 73 -7.71 22.36 -12.43
N HIS A 74 -7.69 23.61 -11.97
CA HIS A 74 -6.60 24.55 -12.17
C HIS A 74 -5.39 24.11 -11.33
N PHE A 75 -4.30 23.71 -11.98
CA PHE A 75 -3.02 23.50 -11.32
C PHE A 75 -2.10 24.65 -11.71
N ASP A 76 -1.91 25.60 -10.79
CA ASP A 76 -0.91 26.63 -10.94
C ASP A 76 0.48 26.00 -11.01
N LYS A 77 1.12 26.24 -12.16
CA LYS A 77 2.41 25.71 -12.58
C LYS A 77 3.51 26.48 -11.84
N SER A 78 3.94 25.99 -10.68
CA SER A 78 5.15 26.49 -10.02
C SER A 78 6.38 26.14 -10.86
N SER A 79 6.88 27.12 -11.61
CA SER A 79 8.11 27.02 -12.40
C SER A 79 9.32 27.11 -11.48
N ILE A 80 10.06 26.00 -11.34
CA ILE A 80 11.37 25.98 -10.71
C ILE A 80 12.38 26.21 -11.85
N GLN A 81 13.02 27.38 -11.89
CA GLN A 81 14.13 27.63 -12.80
C GLN A 81 15.35 26.84 -12.32
N LEU A 82 15.75 25.86 -13.13
CA LEU A 82 17.00 25.13 -13.02
C LEU A 82 18.10 26.00 -13.62
N ALA A 83 18.95 26.60 -12.79
CA ALA A 83 20.14 27.31 -13.22
C ALA A 83 21.34 26.33 -13.22
N GLU A 84 21.94 26.13 -14.41
CA GLU A 84 23.14 25.32 -14.60
C GLU A 84 24.37 26.24 -14.83
N ARG A 85 25.31 26.16 -13.87
CA ARG A 85 26.78 26.38 -13.87
C ARG A 85 27.41 27.66 -14.45
N HIS A 86 28.21 28.36 -13.63
CA HIS A 86 29.66 28.60 -13.88
C HIS A 86 30.41 29.15 -12.63
N ASP A 87 31.72 28.88 -12.58
CA ASP A 87 32.73 28.97 -11.50
C ASP A 87 32.92 30.27 -10.69
N SER A 88 33.28 30.14 -9.40
CA SER A 88 34.47 30.76 -8.75
C SER A 88 34.61 30.42 -7.23
N ASP A 89 35.79 29.95 -6.85
CA ASP A 89 36.39 29.73 -5.50
C ASP A 89 36.36 30.96 -4.54
N PRO A 90 36.84 30.93 -3.25
CA PRO A 90 37.14 29.83 -2.30
C PRO A 90 36.66 30.09 -0.81
N LEU A 91 36.97 29.14 0.09
CA LEU A 91 37.08 29.20 1.57
C LEU A 91 35.86 28.82 2.45
N THR A 92 35.91 27.63 3.07
CA THR A 92 35.96 27.35 4.54
C THR A 92 35.49 25.91 4.85
N SER A 93 36.37 25.12 5.47
CA SER A 93 36.23 23.72 5.92
C SER A 93 35.40 23.59 7.24
N PRO A 94 35.21 22.42 7.91
CA PRO A 94 35.77 21.08 7.65
C PRO A 94 34.84 19.85 7.87
N SER A 95 35.33 18.70 7.39
CA SER A 95 35.31 17.36 8.05
C SER A 95 33.98 16.73 8.47
N THR A 96 33.65 15.59 7.85
CA THR A 96 33.69 14.28 8.54
C THR A 96 33.81 13.17 7.49
N THR A 97 34.95 12.51 7.45
CA THR A 97 35.16 11.21 6.83
C THR A 97 34.51 10.12 7.70
N VAL A 98 33.62 9.32 7.12
CA VAL A 98 33.39 7.95 7.59
C VAL A 98 32.95 7.06 6.44
N SER A 99 33.82 6.08 6.18
CA SER A 99 33.48 4.68 5.94
C SER A 99 32.95 4.28 4.56
N ASN A 100 33.87 3.72 3.80
CA ASN A 100 33.69 2.86 2.64
C ASN A 100 32.63 1.78 2.93
N VAL A 101 31.40 1.97 2.46
CA VAL A 101 30.45 0.88 2.27
C VAL A 101 30.44 0.60 0.77
N THR A 102 30.93 -0.58 0.40
CA THR A 102 30.76 -1.13 -0.94
C THR A 102 29.25 -1.27 -1.16
N HIS A 103 28.62 -0.25 -1.75
CA HIS A 103 27.24 -0.37 -2.20
C HIS A 103 27.22 -1.49 -3.25
N LEU A 104 26.68 -2.65 -2.87
CA LEU A 104 26.26 -3.65 -3.85
C LEU A 104 25.36 -2.90 -4.83
N LYS A 105 25.82 -2.85 -6.07
CA LYS A 105 25.09 -2.27 -7.20
C LYS A 105 23.94 -3.20 -7.53
N THR A 106 22.92 -3.24 -6.68
CA THR A 106 21.60 -3.73 -7.07
C THR A 106 21.12 -2.73 -8.10
N VAL A 107 21.12 -3.16 -9.37
CA VAL A 107 20.44 -2.44 -10.44
C VAL A 107 18.96 -2.53 -10.11
N GLU A 108 18.48 -1.60 -9.27
CA GLU A 108 17.07 -1.31 -9.21
C GLU A 108 16.70 -0.70 -10.57
N PRO A 109 15.77 -1.29 -11.33
CA PRO A 109 15.24 -0.62 -12.50
C PRO A 109 14.57 0.65 -12.00
N LEU A 110 15.20 1.78 -12.32
CA LEU A 110 14.71 3.13 -12.08
C LEU A 110 13.38 3.30 -12.84
N HIS A 111 12.26 3.01 -12.17
CA HIS A 111 10.94 3.24 -12.74
C HIS A 111 10.62 4.73 -12.61
N GLY A 112 10.93 5.48 -13.67
CA GLY A 112 10.38 6.82 -13.86
C GLY A 112 8.85 6.77 -13.92
N PRO A 113 8.15 7.90 -13.67
CA PRO A 113 6.70 7.93 -13.70
C PRO A 113 6.21 7.90 -15.15
N VAL A 114 6.20 6.72 -15.75
CA VAL A 114 5.58 6.49 -17.06
C VAL A 114 4.12 6.14 -16.76
N ALA A 115 3.19 6.78 -17.46
CA ALA A 115 1.79 6.41 -17.42
C ALA A 115 1.64 5.01 -18.04
N VAL A 116 1.86 3.97 -17.24
CA VAL A 116 1.83 2.58 -17.71
C VAL A 116 0.38 2.17 -17.90
N ASP A 117 0.05 1.73 -19.13
CA ASP A 117 -1.21 1.05 -19.44
C ASP A 117 -1.53 0.03 -18.35
N PRO A 118 -2.73 0.06 -17.72
CA PRO A 118 -3.10 -0.89 -16.67
C PRO A 118 -2.85 -2.37 -17.04
N ILE A 119 -2.96 -2.73 -18.33
CA ILE A 119 -2.73 -4.09 -18.81
C ILE A 119 -1.23 -4.43 -18.76
N GLU A 120 -0.38 -3.52 -19.25
CA GLU A 120 1.06 -3.68 -19.23
C GLU A 120 1.59 -3.75 -17.79
N ARG A 121 1.09 -2.88 -16.92
CA ARG A 121 1.44 -2.89 -15.50
C ARG A 121 1.05 -4.18 -14.82
N LYS A 122 -0.14 -4.72 -15.12
CA LYS A 122 -0.59 -6.01 -14.56
C LYS A 122 0.32 -7.15 -15.03
N ARG A 123 0.73 -7.14 -16.30
CA ARG A 123 1.65 -8.15 -16.85
C ARG A 123 3.02 -8.09 -16.18
N GLU A 124 3.57 -6.89 -16.01
CA GLU A 124 4.84 -6.68 -15.30
C GLU A 124 4.77 -7.18 -13.86
N ILE A 125 3.75 -6.74 -13.10
CA ILE A 125 3.52 -7.22 -11.72
C ILE A 125 3.42 -8.74 -11.67
N THR A 126 2.74 -9.36 -12.65
CA THR A 126 2.59 -10.82 -12.70
C THR A 126 3.94 -11.51 -12.93
N PHE A 127 4.78 -10.95 -13.81
CA PHE A 127 6.11 -11.47 -14.07
C PHE A 127 7.01 -11.34 -12.84
N GLU A 128 7.06 -10.16 -12.22
CA GLU A 128 7.80 -9.92 -10.98
C GLU A 128 7.33 -10.82 -9.83
N LEU A 129 6.02 -11.02 -9.68
CA LEU A 129 5.49 -11.93 -8.67
C LEU A 129 5.93 -13.38 -8.93
N GLY A 130 6.01 -13.78 -10.20
CA GLY A 130 6.53 -15.08 -10.60
C GLY A 130 7.99 -15.27 -10.22
N THR A 131 8.85 -14.29 -10.52
CA THR A 131 10.28 -14.37 -10.18
C THR A 131 10.51 -14.43 -8.67
N ILE A 132 9.76 -13.65 -7.89
CA ILE A 132 9.82 -13.67 -6.43
C ILE A 132 9.43 -15.05 -5.89
N LYS A 133 8.35 -15.66 -6.38
CA LYS A 133 7.91 -16.99 -5.93
C LYS A 133 8.90 -18.10 -6.21
N VAL A 134 9.56 -18.07 -7.37
CA VAL A 134 10.61 -19.04 -7.70
C VAL A 134 11.77 -18.89 -6.71
N ARG A 135 12.22 -17.66 -6.48
CA ARG A 135 13.30 -17.38 -5.53
C ARG A 135 12.95 -17.77 -4.09
N GLU A 136 11.71 -17.54 -3.65
CA GLU A 136 11.22 -17.97 -2.35
C GLU A 136 11.32 -19.50 -2.19
N TYR A 137 10.89 -20.25 -3.22
CA TYR A 137 10.98 -21.71 -3.21
C TYR A 137 12.43 -22.22 -3.17
N GLU A 138 13.34 -21.58 -3.89
CA GLU A 138 14.78 -21.90 -3.84
C GLU A 138 15.37 -21.67 -2.45
N LEU A 139 15.07 -20.53 -1.82
CA LEU A 139 15.53 -20.21 -0.47
C LEU A 139 14.97 -21.18 0.58
N LEU A 140 13.71 -21.61 0.43
CA LEU A 140 13.12 -22.62 1.32
C LEU A 140 13.82 -23.98 1.20
N GLN A 141 14.23 -24.38 -0.01
CA GLN A 141 15.00 -25.60 -0.20
C GLN A 141 16.42 -25.49 0.39
N GLU A 142 17.07 -24.33 0.25
CA GLU A 142 18.36 -24.06 0.85
C GLU A 142 18.29 -24.16 2.38
N LEU A 143 17.30 -23.50 3.00
CA LEU A 143 17.07 -23.58 4.44
C LEU A 143 16.79 -25.00 4.92
N ASN A 144 15.99 -25.76 4.18
CA ASN A 144 15.71 -27.15 4.53
C ASN A 144 16.97 -28.01 4.48
N SER A 145 17.82 -27.78 3.47
CA SER A 145 19.10 -28.46 3.31
C SER A 145 20.05 -28.14 4.46
N LEU A 146 20.18 -26.85 4.83
CA LEU A 146 20.98 -26.42 5.97
C LEU A 146 20.48 -27.07 7.28
N ALA A 147 19.17 -27.03 7.53
CA ALA A 147 18.57 -27.63 8.73
C ALA A 147 18.75 -29.15 8.83
N HIS A 148 18.92 -29.86 7.70
CA HIS A 148 19.23 -31.29 7.69
C HIS A 148 20.72 -31.57 7.88
N ASN A 149 21.59 -30.72 7.31
CA ASN A 149 23.03 -30.83 7.49
C ASN A 149 23.45 -30.55 8.94
N ASP A 150 22.84 -29.57 9.62
CA ASP A 150 23.12 -29.27 11.03
C ASP A 150 22.79 -30.45 11.95
N LYS A 151 21.68 -31.17 11.68
CA LYS A 151 21.31 -32.38 12.43
C LYS A 151 22.27 -33.55 12.24
N SER A 152 22.93 -33.63 11.08
CA SER A 152 23.97 -34.65 10.85
C SER A 152 25.31 -34.28 11.47
N ALA A 153 25.56 -32.99 11.74
CA ALA A 153 26.79 -32.52 12.37
C ALA A 153 26.78 -32.61 13.91
N GLU A 154 25.60 -32.55 14.55
CA GLU A 154 25.46 -32.76 16.01
C GLU A 154 25.50 -34.24 16.45
N ALA A 155 25.54 -35.18 15.50
CA ALA A 155 25.56 -36.62 15.77
C ALA A 155 26.97 -37.25 15.89
N PHE A 156 28.02 -36.43 16.00
CA PHE A 156 29.41 -36.85 16.19
C PHE A 156 30.04 -36.20 17.44
#